data_AF-A0A3N5Q018-F1
#
_entry.id   AF-A0A3N5Q018-F1
#
_cell.length_a   1.000
_cell.length_b   1.000
_cell.length_c   1.000
_cell.angle_alpha   90.00
_cell.angle_beta   90.00
_cell.angle_gamma   90.00
#
_symmetry.space_group_name_H-M   'P 1'
#
loop_
_entity.id
_entity.type
_entity.pdbx_description
1 polymer ?
#
loop_
_entity_poly.entity_id
_entity_poly.type
_entity_poly.pdbx_seq_one_letter_code
_entity_poly.pdbx_strand_id
1 'polypeptide(L)'
;MARLSLTPQSMPAKYPVLPITANALDITFTAAGADFADGAGFVMNEKDILIAYNPDSSAHTVTISSVVDPYNRTGNITSYSIGAGEHAVFPQFKKDGWAQSDGKLYFATDNALVQFAVLRLTD
;
A
#
# COMPACT_ATOMS: atom_id res chain seq x y z
N MET A 1 8.44 -13.44 -12.34
CA MET A 1 8.27 -12.18 -13.08
C MET A 1 8.84 -11.06 -12.22
N ALA A 2 8.68 -9.78 -12.55
CA ALA A 2 9.11 -8.70 -11.65
C ALA A 2 7.91 -8.24 -10.81
N ARG A 3 8.12 -8.05 -9.51
CA ARG A 3 7.12 -7.49 -8.59
C ARG A 3 6.66 -6.11 -9.08
N LEU A 4 5.35 -5.84 -9.09
CA LEU A 4 4.84 -4.54 -9.53
C LEU A 4 5.33 -3.42 -8.60
N SER A 5 5.78 -2.31 -9.18
CA SER A 5 6.14 -1.12 -8.41
C SER A 5 5.02 -0.09 -8.46
N LEU A 6 4.34 0.15 -7.34
CA LEU A 6 3.39 1.24 -7.20
C LEU A 6 4.12 2.56 -6.95
N THR A 7 3.59 3.64 -7.54
CA THR A 7 4.06 5.00 -7.32
C THR A 7 3.19 5.67 -6.26
N PRO A 8 3.78 6.10 -5.13
CA PRO A 8 3.06 6.87 -4.12
C PRO A 8 2.50 8.19 -4.69
N GLN A 9 1.24 8.47 -4.38
CA GLN A 9 0.55 9.71 -4.71
C GLN A 9 0.76 10.71 -3.58
N SER A 10 1.22 11.92 -3.91
CA SER A 10 1.45 12.96 -2.91
C SER A 10 0.12 13.48 -2.36
N MET A 11 0.01 13.55 -1.03
CA MET A 11 -1.08 14.25 -0.40
C MET A 11 -0.91 15.76 -0.58
N PRO A 12 -2.02 16.53 -0.63
CA PRO A 12 -1.95 17.99 -0.63
C PRO A 12 -1.22 18.51 0.61
N ALA A 13 -0.56 19.66 0.47
CA ALA A 13 0.01 20.36 1.60
C ALA A 13 -1.06 20.72 2.64
N LYS A 14 -0.63 20.89 3.90
CA LYS A 14 -1.50 21.30 5.02
C LYS A 14 -2.32 22.57 4.71
N TYR A 15 -1.77 23.46 3.89
CA TYR A 15 -2.43 24.67 3.41
C TYR A 15 -2.61 24.56 1.88
N PRO A 16 -3.73 23.99 1.39
CA PRO A 16 -3.95 23.84 -0.04
C PRO A 16 -4.21 25.20 -0.70
N VAL A 17 -3.81 25.33 -1.97
CA VAL A 17 -4.15 26.49 -2.80
C VAL A 17 -5.65 26.47 -3.09
N LEU A 18 -6.31 27.62 -2.95
CA LEU A 18 -7.74 27.78 -3.20
C LEU A 18 -7.97 28.61 -4.49
N PRO A 19 -9.00 28.29 -5.30
CA PRO A 19 -9.94 27.18 -5.12
C PRO A 19 -9.30 25.82 -5.44
N ILE A 20 -9.75 24.77 -4.75
CA ILE A 20 -9.36 23.39 -5.10
C ILE A 20 -10.02 23.07 -6.44
N THR A 21 -9.22 22.67 -7.43
CA THR A 21 -9.70 22.31 -8.76
C THR A 21 -10.26 20.89 -8.79
N ALA A 22 -11.14 20.60 -9.74
CA ALA A 22 -11.68 19.24 -9.93
C ALA A 22 -10.56 18.20 -10.06
N ASN A 23 -10.76 17.03 -9.44
CA ASN A 23 -9.85 15.88 -9.38
C ASN A 23 -8.50 16.11 -8.68
N ALA A 24 -8.26 17.28 -8.08
CA ALA A 24 -6.97 17.59 -7.42
C ALA A 24 -6.75 16.82 -6.11
N LEU A 25 -7.79 16.17 -5.57
CA LEU A 25 -7.75 15.40 -4.33
C LEU A 25 -8.04 13.91 -4.54
N ASP A 26 -8.23 13.50 -5.80
CA ASP A 26 -8.64 12.15 -6.13
C ASP A 26 -7.50 11.16 -5.89
N ILE A 27 -7.87 9.93 -5.56
CA ILE A 27 -6.93 8.83 -5.34
C ILE A 27 -7.16 7.80 -6.43
N THR A 28 -6.09 7.44 -7.14
CA THR A 28 -6.14 6.34 -8.11
C THR A 28 -5.72 5.04 -7.44
N PHE A 29 -6.54 4.00 -7.62
CA PHE A 29 -6.23 2.64 -7.20
C PHE A 29 -5.68 1.82 -8.36
N THR A 30 -4.71 0.95 -8.07
CA THR A 30 -4.17 -0.02 -9.02
C THR A 30 -4.60 -1.41 -8.59
N ALA A 31 -5.34 -2.12 -9.45
CA ALA A 31 -5.74 -3.50 -9.20
C ALA A 31 -4.53 -4.43 -9.17
N ALA A 32 -4.59 -5.49 -8.36
CA ALA A 32 -3.57 -6.51 -8.32
C ALA A 32 -3.39 -7.17 -9.71
N GLY A 33 -4.47 -7.51 -10.40
CA GLY A 33 -4.42 -7.94 -11.80
C GLY A 33 -3.45 -9.11 -12.07
N ALA A 34 -3.06 -9.27 -13.33
CA ALA A 34 -2.15 -10.35 -13.76
C ALA A 34 -0.67 -10.08 -13.42
N ASP A 35 -0.29 -8.81 -13.29
CA ASP A 35 1.10 -8.39 -13.08
C ASP A 35 1.56 -8.53 -11.61
N PHE A 36 0.64 -8.85 -10.68
CA PHE A 36 0.92 -9.14 -9.27
C PHE A 36 1.29 -10.60 -8.99
N ALA A 37 1.74 -11.38 -9.99
CA ALA A 37 2.13 -12.78 -9.77
C ALA A 37 3.16 -12.95 -8.64
N ASP A 38 4.08 -11.99 -8.50
CA ASP A 38 5.07 -11.95 -7.41
C ASP A 38 4.71 -10.93 -6.32
N GLY A 39 3.48 -10.39 -6.34
CA GLY A 39 2.98 -9.29 -5.51
C GLY A 39 3.38 -7.90 -6.03
N ALA A 40 3.29 -6.91 -5.15
CA ALA A 40 3.69 -5.53 -5.42
C ALA A 40 4.50 -4.91 -4.29
N GLY A 41 5.03 -3.71 -4.55
CA GLY A 41 5.69 -2.89 -3.56
C GLY A 41 5.86 -1.44 -3.99
N PHE A 42 6.30 -0.61 -3.07
CA PHE A 42 6.66 0.79 -3.35
C PHE A 42 7.91 1.18 -2.55
N VAL A 43 8.67 2.15 -3.05
CA VAL A 43 9.86 2.66 -2.35
C VAL A 43 9.44 3.48 -1.13
N MET A 44 9.86 3.04 0.05
CA MET A 44 9.42 3.64 1.32
C MET A 44 10.09 5.00 1.58
N ASN A 45 9.32 5.90 2.19
CA ASN A 45 9.75 7.21 2.69
C ASN A 45 9.26 7.50 4.12
N GLU A 46 8.88 6.47 4.89
CA GLU A 46 8.38 6.53 6.29
C GLU A 46 7.11 7.37 6.53
N LYS A 47 6.66 8.12 5.53
CA LYS A 47 5.46 8.96 5.53
C LYS A 47 4.41 8.45 4.56
N ASP A 48 4.50 7.17 4.21
CA ASP A 48 3.64 6.49 3.26
C ASP A 48 2.52 5.75 3.99
N ILE A 49 1.31 5.85 3.45
CA ILE A 49 0.12 5.14 3.91
C ILE A 49 -0.31 4.22 2.78
N LEU A 50 -0.35 2.91 3.05
CA LEU A 50 -0.88 1.92 2.12
C LEU A 50 -2.39 1.76 2.36
N ILE A 51 -3.16 1.86 1.30
CA ILE A 51 -4.61 1.64 1.31
C ILE A 51 -4.89 0.45 0.40
N ALA A 52 -5.68 -0.50 0.90
CA ALA A 52 -6.20 -1.61 0.13
C ALA A 52 -7.74 -1.51 0.06
N TYR A 53 -8.29 -1.82 -1.10
CA TYR A 53 -9.73 -1.81 -1.35
C TYR A 53 -10.14 -3.14 -1.98
N ASN A 54 -11.19 -3.74 -1.44
CA ASN A 54 -11.79 -4.95 -2.00
C ASN A 54 -13.11 -4.60 -2.73
N PRO A 55 -13.11 -4.46 -4.06
CA PRO A 55 -14.34 -4.23 -4.83
C PRO A 55 -15.18 -5.49 -5.07
N ASP A 56 -14.69 -6.67 -4.69
CA ASP A 56 -15.40 -7.92 -4.94
C ASP A 56 -16.56 -8.13 -3.94
N SER A 57 -17.35 -9.15 -4.21
CA SER A 57 -18.47 -9.65 -3.44
C SER A 57 -18.09 -10.57 -2.28
N SER A 58 -16.82 -11.03 -2.23
CA SER A 58 -16.28 -11.92 -1.20
C SER A 58 -15.11 -11.26 -0.46
N ALA A 59 -14.83 -11.70 0.76
CA ALA A 59 -13.67 -11.24 1.50
C ALA A 59 -12.36 -11.79 0.91
N HIS A 60 -11.32 -10.96 0.90
CA HIS A 60 -10.00 -11.29 0.35
C HIS A 60 -8.89 -10.94 1.34
N THR A 61 -7.78 -11.66 1.24
CA THR A 61 -6.64 -11.51 2.14
C THR A 61 -5.61 -10.57 1.56
N VAL A 62 -5.06 -9.71 2.41
CA VAL A 62 -3.87 -8.91 2.12
C VAL A 62 -2.73 -9.36 3.02
N THR A 63 -1.56 -9.55 2.41
CA THR A 63 -0.31 -9.87 3.09
C THR A 63 0.69 -8.72 2.94
N ILE A 64 1.35 -8.32 4.02
CA ILE A 64 2.45 -7.35 4.04
C ILE A 64 3.68 -8.01 4.65
N SER A 65 4.78 -7.97 3.92
CA SER A 65 6.04 -8.63 4.31
C SER A 65 6.93 -7.65 5.08
N SER A 66 7.29 -8.06 6.29
CA SER A 66 8.31 -7.44 7.13
C SER A 66 9.70 -8.01 6.82
N VAL A 67 10.74 -7.37 7.33
CA VAL A 67 12.09 -7.92 7.47
C VAL A 67 12.51 -7.92 8.93
N VAL A 68 13.64 -8.55 9.23
CA VAL A 68 14.22 -8.51 10.58
C VAL A 68 14.58 -7.06 10.93
N ASP A 69 14.05 -6.56 12.04
CA ASP A 69 14.39 -5.24 12.57
C ASP A 69 15.73 -5.25 13.34
N PRO A 70 16.28 -4.09 13.76
CA PRO A 70 17.53 -4.02 14.53
C PRO A 70 17.53 -4.77 15.87
N TYR A 71 16.36 -5.20 16.36
CA TYR A 71 16.17 -5.96 17.59
C TYR A 71 15.91 -7.46 17.32
N ASN A 72 16.14 -7.92 16.10
CA ASN A 72 15.91 -9.29 15.65
C ASN A 72 14.44 -9.75 15.72
N ARG A 73 13.50 -8.86 15.40
CA ARG A 73 12.05 -9.15 15.37
C ARG A 73 11.51 -9.10 13.95
N THR A 74 10.45 -9.87 13.70
CA THR A 74 9.66 -9.86 12.45
C THR A 74 8.17 -9.78 12.78
N GLY A 75 7.36 -9.25 11.86
CA GLY A 75 5.93 -9.03 12.08
C GLY A 75 5.11 -9.02 10.80
N ASN A 76 5.25 -10.07 9.98
CA ASN A 76 4.47 -10.20 8.75
C ASN A 76 2.97 -10.11 9.05
N ILE A 77 2.25 -9.33 8.26
CA ILE A 77 0.79 -9.33 8.28
C ILE A 77 0.36 -10.34 7.23
N THR A 78 -0.18 -11.50 7.59
CA THR A 78 -0.45 -12.58 6.62
C THR A 78 -1.92 -12.97 6.48
N SER A 79 -2.76 -12.66 7.47
CA SER A 79 -4.16 -13.09 7.53
C SER A 79 -5.13 -11.93 7.67
N TYR A 80 -4.76 -10.75 7.17
CA TYR A 80 -5.62 -9.60 7.25
C TYR A 80 -6.68 -9.68 6.14
N SER A 81 -7.91 -9.95 6.54
CA SER A 81 -9.06 -10.08 5.65
C SER A 81 -9.74 -8.72 5.47
N ILE A 82 -10.00 -8.35 4.23
CA ILE A 82 -10.80 -7.18 3.85
C ILE A 82 -12.14 -7.70 3.34
N GLY A 83 -13.24 -7.31 3.99
CA GLY A 83 -14.59 -7.67 3.56
C GLY A 83 -14.96 -7.07 2.21
N ALA A 84 -16.05 -7.57 1.63
CA ALA A 84 -16.58 -7.07 0.37
C ALA A 84 -16.95 -5.58 0.47
N GLY A 85 -16.44 -4.76 -0.46
CA GLY A 85 -16.67 -3.31 -0.49
C GLY A 85 -15.88 -2.51 0.55
N GLU A 86 -15.02 -3.15 1.36
CA GLU A 86 -14.31 -2.49 2.45
C GLU A 86 -12.97 -1.90 2.00
N HIS A 87 -12.54 -0.87 2.73
CA HIS A 87 -11.21 -0.29 2.62
C HIS A 87 -10.43 -0.57 3.90
N ALA A 88 -9.17 -0.93 3.73
CA ALA A 88 -8.22 -1.07 4.81
C ALA A 88 -7.11 -0.04 4.67
N VAL A 89 -6.79 0.62 5.78
CA VAL A 89 -5.70 1.59 5.87
C VAL A 89 -4.64 1.01 6.78
N PHE A 90 -3.45 0.80 6.23
CA PHE A 90 -2.30 0.34 7.00
C PHE A 90 -1.52 1.54 7.53
N PRO A 91 -0.92 1.42 8.73
CA PRO A 91 -0.20 2.53 9.35
C PRO A 91 1.06 2.89 8.56
N GLN A 92 1.67 4.03 8.94
CA GLN A 92 3.00 4.38 8.47
C GLN A 92 4.02 3.39 9.04
N PHE A 93 4.57 2.55 8.17
CA PHE A 93 5.61 1.61 8.54
C PHE A 93 6.97 2.30 8.65
N LYS A 94 7.74 1.92 9.68
CA LYS A 94 9.17 2.28 9.77
C LYS A 94 9.97 1.52 8.73
N LYS A 95 11.01 2.13 8.15
CA LYS A 95 11.89 1.40 7.21
C LYS A 95 12.54 0.21 7.91
N ASP A 96 13.06 0.44 9.11
CA ASP A 96 13.60 -0.61 9.96
C ASP A 96 12.51 -1.65 10.26
N GLY A 97 12.70 -2.86 9.75
CA GLY A 97 11.77 -3.97 9.92
C GLY A 97 10.70 -4.11 8.82
N TRP A 98 10.62 -3.21 7.84
CA TRP A 98 9.61 -3.32 6.76
C TRP A 98 10.15 -3.06 5.35
N ALA A 99 11.20 -2.25 5.22
CA ALA A 99 11.87 -2.05 3.94
C ALA A 99 12.73 -3.28 3.63
N GLN A 100 12.47 -3.88 2.48
CA GLN A 100 13.28 -4.98 1.94
C GLN A 100 14.67 -4.47 1.52
N SER A 101 15.57 -5.37 1.13
CA SER A 101 16.93 -5.00 0.73
C SER A 101 17.02 -3.97 -0.41
N ASP A 102 15.96 -3.84 -1.22
CA ASP A 102 15.83 -2.85 -2.29
C ASP A 102 15.14 -1.53 -1.85
N GLY A 103 14.88 -1.36 -0.55
CA GLY A 103 14.25 -0.18 0.04
C GLY A 103 12.72 -0.12 -0.12
N LYS A 104 12.08 -1.19 -0.59
CA LYS A 104 10.62 -1.22 -0.83
C LYS A 104 9.86 -1.93 0.29
N LEU A 105 8.62 -1.51 0.52
CA LEU A 105 7.64 -2.32 1.26
C LEU A 105 7.02 -3.32 0.29
N TYR A 106 6.93 -4.59 0.67
CA TYR A 106 6.29 -5.63 -0.15
C TYR A 106 4.93 -6.03 0.41
N PHE A 107 3.96 -6.20 -0.48
CA PHE A 107 2.62 -6.69 -0.18
C PHE A 107 2.07 -7.53 -1.32
N ALA A 108 1.09 -8.35 -0.99
CA ALA A 108 0.41 -9.26 -1.89
C ALA A 108 -1.04 -9.43 -1.45
N THR A 109 -1.84 -10.05 -2.31
CA THR A 109 -3.22 -10.43 -2.05
C THR A 109 -3.50 -11.76 -2.72
N ASP A 110 -4.51 -12.47 -2.24
CA ASP A 110 -4.99 -13.72 -2.82
C ASP A 110 -5.90 -13.51 -4.05
N ASN A 111 -6.34 -12.28 -4.33
CA ASN A 111 -7.26 -12.01 -5.43
C ASN A 111 -6.86 -10.80 -6.28
N ALA A 112 -6.89 -11.00 -7.61
CA ALA A 112 -6.52 -9.98 -8.60
C ALA A 112 -7.45 -8.75 -8.63
N LEU A 113 -8.66 -8.85 -8.06
CA LEU A 113 -9.61 -7.73 -7.99
C LEU A 113 -9.29 -6.74 -6.87
N VAL A 114 -8.55 -7.15 -5.83
CA VAL A 114 -8.15 -6.24 -4.74
C VAL A 114 -7.24 -5.16 -5.33
N GLN A 115 -7.48 -3.92 -4.90
CA GLN A 115 -6.80 -2.76 -5.44
C GLN A 115 -6.01 -2.04 -4.35
N PHE A 116 -4.90 -1.43 -4.73
CA PHE A 116 -4.00 -0.73 -3.82
C PHE A 116 -3.77 0.71 -4.26
N ALA A 117 -3.67 1.60 -3.28
CA ALA A 117 -3.19 2.95 -3.44
C ALA A 117 -2.17 3.25 -2.34
N VAL A 118 -1.19 4.10 -2.65
CA VAL A 118 -0.20 4.55 -1.68
C VAL A 118 -0.26 6.06 -1.64
N LEU A 119 -0.48 6.63 -0.46
CA LEU A 119 -0.44 8.07 -0.23
C LEU A 119 0.83 8.44 0.50
N ARG A 120 1.45 9.55 0.12
CA ARG A 120 2.64 10.09 0.76
C ARG A 120 2.33 11.44 1.38
N LEU A 121 2.52 11.57 2.70
CA LEU A 121 2.48 12.90 3.32
C LEU A 121 3.68 13.72 2.86
N THR A 122 3.39 14.90 2.32
CA THR A 122 4.38 15.94 2.08
C THR A 122 4.38 16.89 3.27
N ASP A 123 5.56 17.22 3.79
CA ASP A 123 5.71 18.19 4.89
C ASP A 123 5.22 19.60 4.52
#